data_AF-A0A954T1N6-F1
#
_entry.id   AF-A0A954T1N6-F1
#
_cell.length_a   1.000
_cell.length_b   1.000
_cell.length_c   1.000
_cell.angle_alpha   90.00
_cell.angle_beta   90.00
_cell.angle_gamma   90.00
#
_symmetry.space_group_name_H-M   'P 1'
#
loop_
_entity.id
_entity.type
_entity.pdbx_description
1 polymer ?
#
loop_
_entity_poly.entity_id
_entity_poly.type
_entity_poly.pdbx_seq_one_letter_code
_entity_poly.pdbx_strand_id
1 'polypeptide(L)' 'MSTTDASDARTEQLRSMMREVWGYEEFRPLQERAMLAGISGQDSLVVLPTGGGKSLCYQVPALCLEGMA' A
#
# COMPACT_ATOMS: atom_id res chain seq x y z
N MET A 1 -4.91 -18.36 14.14
CA MET A 1 -4.79 -16.94 13.77
C MET A 1 -5.72 -16.71 12.59
N SER A 2 -6.78 -15.91 12.79
CA SER A 2 -7.79 -15.65 11.75
C SER A 2 -7.20 -14.75 10.67
N THR A 3 -7.51 -14.99 9.41
CA THR A 3 -6.94 -14.25 8.25
C THR A 3 -7.36 -12.78 8.20
N THR A 4 -8.45 -12.41 8.89
CA THR A 4 -8.97 -11.03 8.96
C THR A 4 -8.02 -10.10 9.75
N ASP A 5 -7.53 -10.53 10.92
CA ASP A 5 -6.68 -9.69 11.79
C ASP A 5 -5.37 -9.27 11.11
N ALA A 6 -4.79 -10.16 10.29
CA ALA A 6 -3.54 -9.88 9.59
C ALA A 6 -3.73 -8.87 8.44
N SER A 7 -4.90 -8.83 7.81
CA SER A 7 -5.20 -7.85 6.76
C SER A 7 -5.34 -6.45 7.35
N ASP A 8 -6.05 -6.32 8.46
CA ASP A 8 -6.29 -5.02 9.10
C ASP A 8 -4.99 -4.38 9.60
N ALA A 9 -4.08 -5.17 10.17
CA ALA A 9 -2.77 -4.69 10.61
C ALA A 9 -1.92 -4.15 9.46
N ARG A 10 -1.93 -4.83 8.30
CA ARG A 10 -1.20 -4.40 7.10
C ARG A 10 -1.79 -3.13 6.48
N THR A 11 -3.11 -3.03 6.45
CA THR A 11 -3.80 -1.81 6.00
C THR A 11 -3.40 -0.62 6.87
N GLU A 12 -3.36 -0.78 8.20
CA GLU A 12 -2.93 0.32 9.08
C GLU A 12 -1.45 0.66 8.92
N GLN A 13 -0.58 -0.33 8.72
CA GLN A 13 0.84 -0.08 8.41
C GLN A 13 1.00 0.78 7.16
N LEU A 14 0.30 0.45 6.07
CA LEU A 14 0.30 1.23 4.83
C LEU A 14 -0.24 2.65 5.05
N ARG A 15 -1.35 2.79 5.77
CA ARG A 15 -1.96 4.09 6.09
C ARG A 15 -1.01 4.96 6.91
N SER A 16 -0.35 4.39 7.91
CA SER A 16 0.62 5.10 8.73
C SER A 16 1.81 5.60 7.90
N MET A 17 2.36 4.76 7.03
CA MET A 17 3.47 5.14 6.16
C MET A 17 3.08 6.25 5.16
N MET A 18 1.88 6.18 4.58
CA MET A 18 1.34 7.25 3.72
C MET A 18 1.22 8.59 4.45
N ARG A 19 0.70 8.55 5.67
CA ARG A 19 0.51 9.73 6.52
C ARG A 19 1.85 10.33 6.94
N GLU A 20 2.81 9.50 7.33
CA GLU A 20 4.12 9.97 7.82
C GLU A 20 4.96 10.61 6.71
N VAL A 21 5.00 10.02 5.51
CA VAL A 21 5.90 10.48 4.44
C VAL A 21 5.25 11.51 3.50
N TRP A 22 3.93 11.41 3.26
CA TRP A 22 3.23 12.28 2.32
C TRP A 22 2.09 13.12 2.94
N GLY A 23 1.69 12.86 4.18
CA GLY A 23 0.57 13.56 4.81
C GLY A 23 -0.81 13.16 4.27
N TYR A 24 -0.93 12.00 3.61
CA TYR A 24 -2.23 11.50 3.13
C TYR A 24 -2.92 10.64 4.18
N GLU A 25 -4.17 10.97 4.50
CA GLU A 25 -4.96 10.27 5.53
C GLU A 25 -5.78 9.11 4.97
N GLU A 26 -6.16 9.18 3.70
CA GLU A 26 -7.04 8.21 3.04
C GLU A 26 -6.43 7.66 1.75
N PHE A 27 -6.73 6.39 1.49
CA PHE A 27 -6.42 5.78 0.20
C PHE A 27 -7.37 6.33 -0.87
N ARG A 28 -6.83 6.61 -2.06
CA ARG A 28 -7.67 6.77 -3.26
C ARG A 28 -8.20 5.41 -3.71
N PRO A 29 -9.26 5.37 -4.55
CA PRO A 29 -9.79 4.12 -5.06
C PRO A 29 -8.70 3.23 -5.63
N LEU A 30 -8.77 1.93 -5.29
CA LEU A 30 -7.85 0.86 -5.71
C LEU A 30 -6.43 0.91 -5.12
N GLN A 31 -5.99 2.00 -4.48
CA GLN A 31 -4.64 2.08 -3.92
C GLN A 31 -4.40 1.05 -2.81
N GLU A 32 -5.31 0.96 -1.83
CA GLU A 32 -5.20 0.01 -0.72
C GLU A 32 -5.00 -1.42 -1.23
N ARG A 33 -5.84 -1.86 -2.16
CA ARG A 33 -5.76 -3.21 -2.74
C ARG A 33 -4.44 -3.45 -3.48
N ALA A 34 -3.97 -2.46 -4.26
CA ALA A 34 -2.70 -2.57 -4.99
C ALA A 34 -1.50 -2.64 -4.03
N MET A 35 -1.50 -1.82 -2.98
CA MET A 35 -0.44 -1.80 -1.98
C MET A 35 -0.43 -3.06 -1.13
N LEU A 36 -1.60 -3.54 -0.68
CA LEU A 36 -1.73 -4.80 0.05
C LEU A 36 -1.21 -6.00 -0.75
N ALA A 37 -1.45 -6.04 -2.07
CA ALA A 37 -0.87 -7.03 -2.94
C ALA A 37 0.67 -6.94 -2.91
N GLY A 38 1.22 -5.73 -3.06
CA GLY A 38 2.66 -5.48 -2.99
C GLY A 38 3.32 -5.95 -1.68
N ILE A 39 2.78 -5.56 -0.51
CA ILE A 39 3.38 -5.97 0.77
C ILE A 39 3.14 -7.44 1.10
N SER A 40 2.15 -8.08 0.46
CA SER A 40 1.89 -9.51 0.59
C SER A 40 2.69 -10.36 -0.41
N GLY A 41 3.58 -9.74 -1.20
CA GLY A 41 4.38 -10.45 -2.21
C GLY A 41 3.57 -10.99 -3.38
N GLN A 42 2.41 -10.38 -3.68
CA GLN A 42 1.55 -10.76 -4.80
C GLN A 42 1.77 -9.83 -5.99
N ASP A 43 1.80 -10.42 -7.19
CA ASP A 43 1.88 -9.65 -8.43
C ASP A 43 0.63 -8.78 -8.64
N SER A 44 0.81 -7.58 -9.17
CA SER A 44 -0.27 -6.62 -9.42
C SER A 44 -0.03 -5.82 -10.70
N LEU A 45 -1.07 -5.69 -11.53
CA LEU A 45 -1.12 -4.77 -12.66
C LEU A 45 -1.98 -3.55 -12.29
N VAL A 46 -1.35 -2.39 -12.11
CA VAL A 46 -2.02 -1.17 -11.67
C VAL A 46 -2.27 -0.24 -12.86
N VAL A 47 -3.53 -0.12 -13.28
CA VAL A 47 -3.96 0.81 -14.34
C VAL A 47 -4.78 1.94 -13.72
N LEU A 48 -4.17 3.12 -13.61
CA LEU A 48 -4.85 4.34 -13.13
C LEU A 48 -4.53 5.50 -14.08
N PRO A 49 -5.41 6.52 -14.21
CA PRO A 49 -5.13 7.71 -15.02
C PRO A 49 -3.93 8.50 -14.50
N THR A 50 -3.42 9.43 -15.32
CA THR A 50 -2.44 10.44 -14.87
C THR A 50 -3.02 11.23 -13.68
N GLY A 51 -2.20 11.48 -12.66
CA GLY A 51 -2.67 12.09 -11.40
C GLY A 51 -3.46 11.14 -10.49
N GLY A 52 -3.73 9.90 -10.91
CA GLY A 52 -4.47 8.89 -10.13
C GLY A 52 -3.70 8.27 -8.97
N GLY A 53 -2.43 8.64 -8.76
CA GLY A 53 -1.64 8.18 -7.61
C GLY A 53 -0.95 6.82 -7.77
N LYS A 54 -0.62 6.41 -9.02
CA LYS A 54 0.11 5.15 -9.31
C LYS A 54 1.44 5.03 -8.57
N SER A 55 2.16 6.16 -8.39
CA SER A 55 3.47 6.15 -7.74
C SER A 55 3.43 5.65 -6.30
N LEU A 56 2.42 6.07 -5.53
CA LEU A 56 2.22 5.63 -4.15
C LEU A 56 2.04 4.10 -4.07
N CYS A 57 1.40 3.49 -5.08
CA CYS A 57 1.11 2.04 -5.08
C CYS A 57 2.36 1.15 -5.03
N TYR A 58 3.55 1.66 -5.35
CA TYR A 58 4.81 0.93 -5.16
C TYR A 58 5.74 1.62 -4.13
N GLN A 59 5.68 2.94 -3.99
CA GLN A 59 6.53 3.67 -3.04
C GLN A 59 6.20 3.33 -1.58
N VAL A 60 4.91 3.25 -1.23
CA VAL A 60 4.49 2.95 0.15
C VAL A 60 4.84 1.49 0.50
N PRO A 61 4.50 0.47 -0.31
CA PRO A 61 4.94 -0.90 -0.07
C PRO A 61 6.44 -1.06 0.12
N ALA A 62 7.25 -0.38 -0.69
CA ALA A 62 8.70 -0.50 -0.62
C ALA A 62 9.27 -0.06 0.75
N LEU A 63 8.67 0.95 1.39
CA LEU A 63 9.07 1.41 2.72
C LEU A 63 8.58 0.51 3.85
N CYS A 64 7.57 -0.33 3.60
CA CYS A 64 6.99 -1.24 4.59
C CYS A 64 7.68 -2.62 4.63
N LEU A 65 8.48 -2.96 3.62
CA LEU A 65 9.18 -4.23 3.51
C LEU A 65 10.61 -4.10 4.05
N GLU A 66 11.06 -5.06 4.87
CA GLU A 66 12.45 -5.11 5.33
C GLU A 66 13.36 -5.59 4.19
N GLY A 67 14.28 -4.72 3.77
CA GLY A 67 15.22 -4.98 2.68
C GLY A 67 14.72 -4.46 1.34
N MET A 68 15.30 -3.34 0.88
CA MET A 68 15.23 -2.92 -0.51
C MET A 68 16.57 -3.22 -1.18
N ALA A 69 16.56 -4.09 -2.19
CA ALA A 69 17.57 -4.16 -3.24
C ALA A 69 16.86 -4.48 -4.57
#